data_AF-A0AAD3H5X7-F1
#
_entry.id   AF-A0AAD3H5X7-F1
#
_cell.length_a   1.000
_cell.length_b   1.000
_cell.length_c   1.000
_cell.angle_alpha   90.00
_cell.angle_beta   90.00
_cell.angle_gamma   90.00
#
_symmetry.space_group_name_H-M   'P 1'
#
loop_
_entity.id
_entity.type
_entity.pdbx_description
1 polymer ?
#
loop_
_entity_poly.entity_id
_entity_poly.type
_entity_poly.pdbx_seq_one_letter_code
_entity_poly.pdbx_strand_id
1 'polypeptide(L)'
;MDAIKNFPYGLSLAAASSVENLCSLLRISSCRDKLPFLPNELPTPLNTQLPTLPSFETFLSQNGLEKGWKSAYKYAFETDSTALGVLTTKDSFVVLLILVLILRRIKSVLFKMFTTLGYNLAVSTHGKAWQQENNEKIVKFGEYCFRLAYHSMISIIGLYLFFNKPWWSDTPLLWTDYPHQPVTVGMTWYYLMQSAYNVDAMISLMELSFEYKLQNPFGGKNKLIQSPLSIEWSPTCRGDFREMFIHHIVTNSLVIGSSHVRITVPGSMVFLVHDISDVPVDLSKLANFMKWKTTTICCFLTMVLTWIVTRMIILPFVIYKSVIFDSPMIADLNYVDPRTYYMYCPFFHLMMISIISLHFYWFHLFIKIGYDLAFKKKLVDYSEHKDGEEKKVAKKEN
;
A
#
# COMPACT_ATOMS: atom_id res chain seq x y z
N MET A 1 -6.69 9.32 -29.70
CA MET A 1 -7.57 8.92 -28.59
C MET A 1 -8.90 8.34 -29.05
N ASP A 2 -9.52 8.81 -30.15
CA ASP A 2 -10.81 8.22 -30.60
C ASP A 2 -10.70 6.90 -31.40
N ALA A 3 -9.55 6.60 -32.02
CA ALA A 3 -9.34 5.32 -32.70
C ALA A 3 -9.25 4.11 -31.75
N ILE A 4 -8.86 4.32 -30.48
CA ILE A 4 -8.65 3.25 -29.49
C ILE A 4 -9.96 2.87 -28.79
N LYS A 5 -10.95 3.78 -28.75
CA LYS A 5 -12.25 3.55 -28.08
C LYS A 5 -13.18 2.58 -28.82
N ASN A 6 -12.91 2.28 -30.09
CA ASN A 6 -13.78 1.48 -30.94
C ASN A 6 -13.32 0.02 -31.10
N PHE A 7 -12.43 -0.49 -30.25
CA PHE A 7 -12.02 -1.89 -30.31
C PHE A 7 -13.16 -2.80 -29.84
N PRO A 8 -13.74 -3.65 -30.71
CA PRO A 8 -14.53 -4.76 -30.25
C PRO A 8 -13.57 -5.79 -29.62
N TYR A 9 -13.79 -6.11 -28.34
CA TYR A 9 -13.13 -7.23 -27.67
C TYR A 9 -13.19 -8.48 -28.58
N GLY A 10 -12.06 -8.94 -29.12
CA GLY A 10 -11.98 -10.21 -29.86
C GLY A 10 -11.31 -10.22 -31.24
N LEU A 11 -10.83 -9.09 -31.78
CA LEU A 11 -9.95 -9.14 -32.97
C LEU A 11 -8.49 -9.32 -32.53
N SER A 12 -8.00 -10.55 -32.65
CA SER A 12 -6.59 -10.87 -32.44
C SER A 12 -5.71 -10.05 -33.39
N LEU A 13 -4.90 -9.15 -32.84
CA LEU A 13 -3.85 -8.39 -33.56
C LEU A 13 -2.68 -9.30 -34.01
N ALA A 14 -2.78 -10.62 -33.81
CA ALA A 14 -1.80 -11.63 -34.26
C ALA A 14 -1.61 -11.71 -35.79
N ALA A 15 -2.40 -10.99 -36.59
CA ALA A 15 -2.21 -10.89 -38.04
C ALA A 15 -1.17 -9.82 -38.44
N ALA A 16 -0.79 -8.91 -37.55
CA ALA A 16 0.22 -7.91 -37.84
C ALA A 16 1.62 -8.50 -37.61
N SER A 17 2.40 -8.65 -38.69
CA SER A 17 3.82 -9.03 -38.62
C SER A 17 4.77 -7.84 -38.37
N SER A 18 4.23 -6.61 -38.36
CA SER A 18 4.97 -5.37 -38.16
C SER A 18 4.06 -4.28 -37.59
N VAL A 19 4.65 -3.26 -36.98
CA VAL A 19 3.92 -2.07 -36.48
C VAL A 19 3.15 -1.37 -37.59
N GLU A 20 3.70 -1.31 -38.81
CA GLU A 20 3.01 -0.70 -39.96
C GLU A 20 1.75 -1.48 -40.38
N ASN A 21 1.78 -2.81 -40.30
CA ASN A 21 0.61 -3.66 -40.54
C ASN A 21 -0.45 -3.48 -39.44
N LEU A 22 -0.02 -3.30 -38.19
CA LEU A 22 -0.90 -2.97 -37.07
C LEU A 22 -1.60 -1.62 -37.31
N CYS A 23 -0.84 -0.60 -37.72
CA CYS A 23 -1.33 0.76 -37.90
C CYS A 23 -2.24 0.93 -39.12
N SER A 24 -2.02 0.14 -40.18
CA SER A 24 -2.91 0.07 -41.34
C SER A 24 -4.24 -0.61 -41.00
N LEU A 25 -4.21 -1.71 -40.23
CA LEU A 25 -5.41 -2.37 -39.68
C LEU A 25 -6.22 -1.43 -38.78
N LEU A 26 -5.55 -0.58 -38.01
CA LEU A 26 -6.16 0.36 -37.07
C LEU A 26 -6.52 1.72 -37.69
N ARG A 27 -6.24 1.93 -38.99
CA ARG A 27 -6.45 3.21 -39.71
C ARG A 27 -5.84 4.42 -38.98
N ILE A 28 -4.68 4.24 -38.35
CA ILE A 28 -3.98 5.32 -37.64
C ILE A 28 -2.94 5.94 -38.58
N SER A 29 -3.20 7.16 -39.06
CA SER A 29 -2.36 7.85 -40.06
C SER A 29 -1.00 8.32 -39.55
N SER A 30 -0.82 8.46 -38.23
CA SER A 30 0.49 8.69 -37.60
C SER A 30 0.61 7.90 -36.31
N CYS A 31 0.98 6.64 -36.48
CA CYS A 31 1.04 5.66 -35.41
C CYS A 31 2.33 5.80 -34.58
N ARG A 32 3.45 6.14 -35.24
CA ARG A 32 4.77 6.31 -34.63
C ARG A 32 4.84 7.52 -33.68
N ASP A 33 4.06 8.57 -33.93
CA ASP A 33 3.93 9.72 -33.03
C ASP A 33 3.01 9.45 -31.83
N LYS A 34 2.11 8.47 -31.94
CA LYS A 34 1.07 8.17 -30.94
C LYS A 34 1.33 6.92 -30.11
N LEU A 35 2.16 6.00 -30.61
CA LEU A 35 2.56 4.74 -29.98
C LEU A 35 4.09 4.57 -30.10
N PRO A 36 4.91 5.51 -29.61
CA PRO A 36 6.37 5.47 -29.77
C PRO A 36 7.05 4.28 -29.06
N PHE A 37 6.29 3.55 -28.24
CA PHE A 37 6.74 2.40 -27.44
C PHE A 37 6.67 1.06 -28.20
N LEU A 38 6.20 1.02 -29.45
CA LEU A 38 6.14 -0.21 -30.24
C LEU A 38 7.49 -0.48 -30.95
N PRO A 39 8.13 -1.65 -30.74
CA PRO A 39 9.33 -2.09 -31.44
C PRO A 39 8.99 -2.39 -32.89
N ASN A 40 9.96 -2.23 -33.78
CA ASN A 40 9.73 -2.38 -35.22
C ASN A 40 9.24 -3.78 -35.63
N GLU A 41 9.52 -4.81 -34.81
CA GLU A 41 9.11 -6.20 -35.02
C GLU A 41 8.36 -6.74 -33.79
N LEU A 42 7.25 -7.45 -34.01
CA LEU A 42 6.48 -8.11 -32.96
C LEU A 42 7.16 -9.45 -32.59
N PRO A 43 7.40 -9.74 -31.29
CA PRO A 43 8.12 -10.94 -30.90
C PRO A 43 7.34 -12.22 -31.28
N THR A 44 8.02 -13.14 -31.96
CA THR A 44 7.58 -14.52 -32.20
C THR A 44 8.67 -15.49 -31.72
N PRO A 45 8.35 -16.58 -31.00
CA PRO A 45 7.04 -17.04 -30.52
C PRO A 45 6.62 -16.43 -29.17
N LEU A 46 5.30 -16.48 -28.86
CA LEU A 46 4.78 -16.14 -27.53
C LEU A 46 5.41 -17.05 -26.47
N ASN A 47 6.25 -16.48 -25.61
CA ASN A 47 6.70 -17.17 -24.41
C ASN A 47 5.55 -17.13 -23.38
N THR A 48 5.08 -18.29 -22.93
CA THR A 48 3.99 -18.42 -21.96
C THR A 48 4.39 -18.02 -20.55
N GLN A 49 5.68 -17.82 -20.29
CA GLN A 49 6.21 -17.44 -18.99
C GLN A 49 6.76 -16.02 -18.99
N LEU A 50 6.53 -15.30 -17.88
CA LEU A 50 7.18 -14.02 -17.63
C LEU A 50 8.71 -14.20 -17.68
N PRO A 51 9.46 -13.31 -18.33
CA PRO A 51 10.90 -13.49 -18.58
C PRO A 51 11.67 -13.62 -17.28
N THR A 52 12.43 -14.68 -17.01
CA THR A 52 13.09 -14.83 -15.70
C THR A 52 14.04 -13.64 -15.39
N LEU A 53 13.86 -13.00 -14.23
CA LEU A 53 14.81 -12.01 -13.73
C LEU A 53 15.96 -12.74 -13.05
N PRO A 54 17.20 -12.23 -13.12
CA PRO A 54 18.33 -12.89 -12.50
C PRO A 54 18.10 -12.97 -10.98
N SER A 55 18.08 -14.19 -10.44
CA SER A 55 18.23 -14.41 -9.00
C SER A 55 19.67 -14.12 -8.59
N PHE A 56 19.94 -14.09 -7.29
CA PHE A 56 21.29 -13.91 -6.78
C PHE A 56 22.24 -15.01 -7.31
N GLU A 57 21.79 -16.27 -7.34
CA GLU A 57 22.58 -17.38 -7.87
C GLU A 57 22.86 -17.23 -9.37
N THR A 58 21.85 -16.85 -10.15
CA THR A 58 22.00 -16.59 -11.59
C THR A 58 22.93 -15.41 -11.83
N PHE A 59 22.81 -14.34 -11.04
CA PHE A 59 23.68 -13.17 -11.12
C PHE A 59 25.14 -13.51 -10.86
N LEU A 60 25.43 -14.32 -9.83
CA LEU A 60 26.78 -14.80 -9.53
C LEU A 60 27.35 -15.59 -10.71
N SER A 61 26.57 -16.54 -11.24
CA SER A 61 26.98 -17.38 -12.37
C SER A 61 27.24 -16.56 -13.64
N GLN A 62 26.39 -15.57 -13.95
CA GLN A 62 26.52 -14.73 -15.15
C GLN A 62 27.73 -13.80 -15.09
N ASN A 63 28.13 -13.38 -13.90
CA ASN A 63 29.23 -12.43 -13.69
C ASN A 63 30.54 -13.10 -13.25
N GLY A 64 30.57 -14.42 -13.11
CA GLY A 64 31.75 -15.15 -12.61
C GLY A 64 32.15 -14.72 -11.20
N LEU A 65 31.18 -14.38 -10.34
CA LEU A 65 31.42 -13.88 -9.00
C LEU A 65 31.24 -14.99 -7.95
N GLU A 66 32.09 -14.96 -6.92
CA GLU A 66 31.90 -15.82 -5.75
C GLU A 66 30.82 -15.27 -4.80
N LYS A 67 30.20 -16.17 -4.04
CA LYS A 67 29.21 -15.81 -3.03
C LYS A 67 29.90 -15.06 -1.90
N GLY A 68 29.52 -13.79 -1.70
CA GLY A 68 30.05 -12.96 -0.63
C GLY A 68 29.31 -11.64 -0.49
N TRP A 69 29.65 -10.86 0.54
CA TRP A 69 29.01 -9.57 0.83
C TRP A 69 29.11 -8.58 -0.33
N LYS A 70 30.27 -8.48 -0.99
CA LYS A 70 30.46 -7.57 -2.14
C LYS A 70 29.54 -7.92 -3.30
N SER A 71 29.42 -9.20 -3.64
CA SER A 71 28.53 -9.68 -4.71
C SER A 71 27.06 -9.48 -4.36
N ALA A 72 26.68 -9.71 -3.10
CA ALA A 72 25.32 -9.45 -2.60
C ALA A 72 24.98 -7.95 -2.64
N TYR A 73 25.93 -7.08 -2.26
CA TYR A 73 25.78 -5.63 -2.35
C TYR A 73 25.58 -5.20 -3.80
N LYS A 74 26.41 -5.67 -4.72
CA LYS A 74 26.29 -5.38 -6.16
C LYS A 74 24.93 -5.83 -6.72
N TYR A 75 24.50 -7.04 -6.37
CA TYR A 75 23.18 -7.56 -6.77
C TYR A 75 22.02 -6.69 -6.24
N ALA A 76 22.09 -6.27 -4.98
CA ALA A 76 20.97 -5.62 -4.32
C ALA A 76 20.93 -4.09 -4.53
N PHE A 77 22.08 -3.45 -4.74
CA PHE A 77 22.20 -1.98 -4.76
C PHE A 77 22.79 -1.40 -6.06
N GLU A 78 23.35 -2.22 -6.94
CA GLU A 78 24.01 -1.75 -8.17
C GLU A 78 23.47 -2.43 -9.44
N THR A 79 22.48 -3.31 -9.31
CA THR A 79 21.91 -4.07 -10.44
C THR A 79 20.41 -3.80 -10.53
N ASP A 80 20.00 -3.21 -11.65
CA ASP A 80 18.59 -2.97 -11.96
C ASP A 80 17.87 -4.26 -12.39
N SER A 81 16.54 -4.29 -12.25
CA SER A 81 15.68 -5.38 -12.74
C SER A 81 16.13 -6.78 -12.32
N THR A 82 16.40 -6.98 -11.04
CA THR A 82 16.71 -8.31 -10.48
C THR A 82 15.47 -8.99 -9.92
N ALA A 83 15.58 -10.29 -9.62
CA ALA A 83 14.50 -11.04 -8.97
C ALA A 83 14.09 -10.44 -7.61
N LEU A 84 14.95 -9.60 -7.01
CA LEU A 84 14.73 -8.91 -5.75
C LEU A 84 13.47 -8.02 -5.74
N GLY A 85 13.01 -7.52 -6.89
CA GLY A 85 11.76 -6.76 -7.00
C GLY A 85 10.48 -7.61 -7.03
N VAL A 86 10.59 -8.94 -7.04
CA VAL A 86 9.46 -9.87 -7.15
C VAL A 86 9.29 -10.63 -5.85
N LEU A 87 8.31 -10.25 -5.02
CA LEU A 87 8.15 -10.73 -3.64
C LEU A 87 7.91 -12.24 -3.50
N THR A 88 7.54 -12.91 -4.59
CA THR A 88 7.32 -14.36 -4.64
C THR A 88 8.61 -15.17 -4.85
N THR A 89 9.73 -14.50 -5.10
CA THR A 89 11.05 -15.14 -5.24
C THR A 89 11.68 -15.41 -3.89
N LYS A 90 12.59 -16.40 -3.82
CA LYS A 90 13.32 -16.74 -2.59
C LYS A 90 14.13 -15.55 -2.07
N ASP A 91 14.81 -14.83 -2.96
CA ASP A 91 15.65 -13.69 -2.63
C ASP A 91 14.84 -12.58 -1.97
N SER A 92 13.74 -12.15 -2.61
CA SER A 92 12.87 -11.11 -2.07
C SER A 92 12.20 -11.52 -0.77
N PHE A 93 11.77 -12.78 -0.64
CA PHE A 93 11.14 -13.25 0.59
C PHE A 93 12.09 -13.16 1.80
N VAL A 94 13.35 -13.57 1.63
CA VAL A 94 14.37 -13.46 2.69
C VAL A 94 14.63 -12.00 3.04
N VAL A 95 14.81 -11.14 2.04
CA VAL A 95 15.04 -9.70 2.27
C VAL A 95 13.83 -9.05 2.94
N LEU A 96 12.61 -9.36 2.49
CA LEU A 96 11.37 -8.86 3.08
C LEU A 96 11.24 -9.26 4.55
N LEU A 97 11.53 -10.51 4.89
CA LEU A 97 11.52 -10.97 6.29
C LEU A 97 12.53 -10.19 7.14
N ILE A 98 13.74 -10.00 6.65
CA ILE A 98 14.78 -9.21 7.34
C ILE A 98 14.31 -7.77 7.53
N LEU A 99 13.75 -7.14 6.50
CA LEU A 99 13.23 -5.77 6.58
C LEU A 99 12.09 -5.64 7.60
N VAL A 100 11.14 -6.59 7.62
CA VAL A 100 10.06 -6.61 8.62
C VAL A 100 10.64 -6.70 10.02
N LEU A 101 11.62 -7.59 10.27
CA LEU A 101 12.26 -7.71 11.58
C LEU A 101 13.02 -6.44 11.99
N ILE A 102 13.72 -5.80 11.05
CA ILE A 102 14.42 -4.53 11.27
C ILE A 102 13.42 -3.42 11.60
N LEU A 103 12.36 -3.27 10.81
CA LEU A 103 11.30 -2.28 11.05
C LEU A 103 10.65 -2.49 12.41
N ARG A 104 10.33 -3.73 12.78
CA ARG A 104 9.79 -4.08 14.10
C ARG A 104 10.74 -3.72 15.22
N ARG A 105 12.04 -3.96 15.04
CA ARG A 105 13.05 -3.58 16.02
C ARG A 105 13.13 -2.06 16.17
N ILE A 106 13.23 -1.32 15.07
CA ILE A 106 13.26 0.15 15.07
C ILE A 106 12.01 0.70 15.75
N LYS A 107 10.82 0.22 15.35
CA LYS A 107 9.54 0.57 15.93
C LYS A 107 9.53 0.34 17.44
N SER A 108 9.98 -0.82 17.92
CA SER A 108 10.00 -1.12 19.36
C SER A 108 10.87 -0.16 20.18
N VAL A 109 11.96 0.36 19.60
CA VAL A 109 12.86 1.33 20.25
C VAL A 109 12.24 2.74 20.22
N LEU A 110 11.79 3.18 19.05
CA LEU A 110 11.16 4.50 18.88
C LEU A 110 9.85 4.61 19.66
N PHE A 111 9.08 3.53 19.73
CA PHE A 111 7.82 3.49 20.45
C PHE A 111 8.01 3.83 21.93
N LYS A 112 9.01 3.22 22.60
CA LYS A 112 9.34 3.56 24.00
C LYS A 112 9.64 5.04 24.17
N MET A 113 10.46 5.60 23.27
CA MET A 113 10.81 7.01 23.28
C MET A 113 9.57 7.91 23.11
N PHE A 114 8.72 7.61 22.13
CA PHE A 114 7.51 8.39 21.87
C PHE A 114 6.46 8.25 22.97
N THR A 115 6.32 7.08 23.59
CA THR A 115 5.42 6.90 24.74
C THR A 115 5.90 7.70 25.95
N THR A 116 7.22 7.73 26.25
CA THR A 116 7.77 8.59 27.30
C THR A 116 7.53 10.07 27.01
N LEU A 117 7.71 10.50 25.76
CA LEU A 117 7.36 11.86 25.34
C LEU A 117 5.87 12.13 25.55
N GLY A 118 5.00 11.21 25.15
CA GLY A 118 3.56 11.29 25.33
C GLY A 118 3.14 11.43 26.79
N TYR A 119 3.80 10.70 27.71
CA TYR A 119 3.56 10.85 29.15
C TYR A 119 3.90 12.24 29.67
N ASN A 120 5.06 12.78 29.29
CA ASN A 120 5.49 14.11 29.70
C ASN A 120 4.54 15.19 29.16
N LEU A 121 4.16 15.08 27.88
CA LEU A 121 3.22 15.99 27.24
C LEU A 121 1.81 15.87 27.83
N ALA A 122 1.34 14.67 28.15
CA ALA A 122 0.04 14.45 28.79
C ALA A 122 -0.07 15.21 30.11
N VAL A 123 0.97 15.15 30.96
CA VAL A 123 1.00 15.89 32.23
C VAL A 123 0.93 17.40 31.99
N SER A 124 1.68 17.92 31.01
CA SER A 124 1.69 19.35 30.69
C SER A 124 0.36 19.86 30.11
N THR A 125 -0.35 19.04 29.33
CA THR A 125 -1.54 19.45 28.56
C THR A 125 -2.87 19.12 29.29
N HIS A 126 -2.89 18.05 30.08
CA HIS A 126 -4.11 17.55 30.73
C HIS A 126 -4.00 17.43 32.25
N GLY A 127 -2.79 17.47 32.82
CA GLY A 127 -2.55 17.25 34.24
C GLY A 127 -2.37 15.78 34.62
N LYS A 128 -1.88 15.54 35.85
CA LYS A 128 -1.51 14.21 36.35
C LYS A 128 -2.70 13.25 36.49
N ALA A 129 -3.87 13.74 36.93
CA ALA A 129 -5.06 12.91 37.11
C ALA A 129 -5.51 12.28 35.77
N TRP A 130 -5.60 13.11 34.72
CA TRP A 130 -5.98 12.63 33.38
C TRP A 130 -4.99 11.59 32.84
N GLN A 131 -3.68 11.80 33.04
CA GLN A 131 -2.63 10.88 32.60
C GLN A 131 -2.80 9.48 33.21
N GLN A 132 -3.15 9.38 34.50
CA GLN A 132 -3.34 8.11 35.20
C GLN A 132 -4.53 7.31 34.65
N GLU A 133 -5.58 7.99 34.19
CA GLU A 133 -6.81 7.37 33.69
C GLU A 133 -6.78 7.06 32.19
N ASN A 134 -5.87 7.68 31.42
CA ASN A 134 -5.89 7.67 29.96
C ASN A 134 -4.63 7.05 29.33
N ASN A 135 -4.03 6.05 29.97
CA ASN A 135 -2.83 5.37 29.46
C ASN A 135 -3.01 4.88 28.01
N GLU A 136 -4.17 4.32 27.64
CA GLU A 136 -4.47 3.88 26.28
C GLU A 136 -4.31 5.00 25.24
N LYS A 137 -4.74 6.24 25.56
CA LYS A 137 -4.60 7.39 24.67
C LYS A 137 -3.14 7.81 24.49
N ILE A 138 -2.32 7.64 25.53
CA ILE A 138 -0.87 7.94 25.50
C ILE A 138 -0.11 6.90 24.68
N VAL A 139 -0.46 5.62 24.82
CA VAL A 139 0.09 4.53 23.98
C VAL A 139 -0.20 4.81 22.50
N LYS A 140 -1.46 5.15 22.16
CA LYS A 140 -1.85 5.53 20.79
C LYS A 140 -1.12 6.77 20.27
N PHE A 141 -0.86 7.76 21.14
CA PHE A 141 -0.04 8.92 20.78
C PHE A 141 1.36 8.48 20.29
N GLY A 142 1.99 7.54 20.99
CA GLY A 142 3.28 6.98 20.57
C GLY A 142 3.23 6.29 19.20
N GLU A 143 2.14 5.59 18.90
CA GLU A 143 1.92 4.99 17.58
C GLU A 143 1.79 6.04 16.49
N TYR A 144 1.01 7.09 16.74
CA TYR A 144 0.82 8.19 15.80
C TYR A 144 2.12 8.94 15.52
N CYS A 145 3.00 9.12 16.52
CA CYS A 145 4.33 9.67 16.30
C CYS A 145 5.19 8.81 15.36
N PHE A 146 5.19 7.48 15.58
CA PHE A 146 5.94 6.57 14.71
C PHE A 146 5.41 6.58 13.28
N ARG A 147 4.08 6.49 13.11
CA ARG A 147 3.45 6.53 11.78
C ARG A 147 3.71 7.85 11.07
N LEU A 148 3.58 8.98 11.78
CA LEU A 148 3.90 10.30 11.19
C LEU A 148 5.35 10.35 10.69
N ALA A 149 6.30 9.86 11.48
CA ALA A 149 7.71 9.83 11.10
C ALA A 149 7.96 8.95 9.87
N TYR A 150 7.37 7.75 9.84
CA TYR A 150 7.48 6.83 8.72
C TYR A 150 6.82 7.39 7.45
N HIS A 151 5.55 7.78 7.52
CA HIS A 151 4.78 8.29 6.37
C HIS A 151 5.43 9.57 5.80
N SER A 152 5.96 10.45 6.66
CA SER A 152 6.66 11.66 6.19
C SER A 152 7.94 11.30 5.44
N MET A 153 8.77 10.40 6.00
CA MET A 153 10.01 9.96 5.37
C MET A 153 9.75 9.27 4.03
N ILE A 154 8.82 8.30 3.99
CA ILE A 154 8.56 7.52 2.78
C ILE A 154 7.85 8.36 1.70
N SER A 155 7.00 9.31 2.10
CA SER A 155 6.39 10.27 1.16
C SER A 155 7.45 11.16 0.50
N ILE A 156 8.46 11.64 1.25
CA ILE A 156 9.55 12.44 0.68
C ILE A 156 10.37 11.61 -0.31
N ILE A 157 10.71 10.37 0.05
CA ILE A 157 11.45 9.45 -0.83
C ILE A 157 10.63 9.16 -2.09
N GLY A 158 9.34 8.87 -1.95
CA GLY A 158 8.44 8.61 -3.07
C GLY A 158 8.31 9.84 -3.97
N LEU A 159 8.06 11.02 -3.42
CA LEU A 159 8.03 12.25 -4.22
C LEU A 159 9.33 12.43 -5.01
N TYR A 160 10.50 12.23 -4.40
CA TYR A 160 11.78 12.28 -5.10
C TYR A 160 11.90 11.26 -6.24
N LEU A 161 11.53 10.00 -6.01
CA LEU A 161 11.62 8.93 -7.02
C LEU A 161 10.65 9.13 -8.19
N PHE A 162 9.50 9.75 -7.94
CA PHE A 162 8.42 9.91 -8.91
C PHE A 162 8.38 11.31 -9.57
N PHE A 163 9.02 12.34 -9.04
CA PHE A 163 8.83 13.75 -9.46
C PHE A 163 8.99 13.99 -10.97
N ASN A 164 10.04 13.46 -11.58
CA ASN A 164 10.39 13.70 -12.99
C ASN A 164 10.02 12.54 -13.92
N LYS A 165 8.94 11.80 -13.61
CA LYS A 165 8.56 10.66 -14.43
C LYS A 165 7.49 11.03 -15.46
N PRO A 166 7.63 10.57 -16.72
CA PRO A 166 6.76 11.02 -17.82
C PRO A 166 5.33 10.47 -17.73
N TRP A 167 5.14 9.36 -17.01
CA TRP A 167 3.84 8.71 -16.83
C TRP A 167 2.81 9.50 -16.01
N TRP A 168 3.22 10.58 -15.32
CA TRP A 168 2.25 11.49 -14.69
C TRP A 168 1.37 12.20 -15.72
N SER A 169 1.92 12.47 -16.91
CA SER A 169 1.21 13.14 -17.99
C SER A 169 0.60 12.15 -18.98
N ASP A 170 1.20 10.97 -19.13
CA ASP A 170 0.81 9.96 -20.11
C ASP A 170 0.88 8.54 -19.52
N THR A 171 -0.24 8.04 -18.98
CA THR A 171 -0.30 6.76 -18.27
C THR A 171 0.04 5.52 -19.10
N PRO A 172 -0.20 5.46 -20.43
CA PRO A 172 0.35 4.40 -21.29
C PRO A 172 1.86 4.15 -21.12
N LEU A 173 2.65 5.17 -20.77
CA LEU A 173 4.10 5.01 -20.54
C LEU A 173 4.44 4.14 -19.32
N LEU A 174 3.48 3.87 -18.43
CA LEU A 174 3.64 2.90 -17.33
C LEU A 174 3.81 1.47 -17.82
N TRP A 175 3.50 1.21 -19.09
CA TRP A 175 3.40 -0.12 -19.68
C TRP A 175 4.47 -0.36 -20.75
N THR A 176 5.34 0.62 -21.01
CA THR A 176 6.47 0.50 -21.93
C THR A 176 7.33 -0.71 -21.56
N ASP A 177 7.66 -1.53 -22.55
CA ASP A 177 8.48 -2.74 -22.42
C ASP A 177 7.95 -3.80 -21.44
N TYR A 178 6.70 -3.74 -20.97
CA TYR A 178 6.14 -4.82 -20.16
C TYR A 178 6.12 -6.13 -20.96
N PRO A 179 6.57 -7.27 -20.39
CA PRO A 179 6.92 -7.52 -18.98
C PRO A 179 8.41 -7.36 -18.61
N HIS A 180 9.22 -6.77 -19.49
CA HIS A 180 10.66 -6.49 -19.35
C HIS A 180 10.97 -5.08 -18.81
N GLN A 181 10.04 -4.48 -18.08
CA GLN A 181 10.17 -3.12 -17.57
C GLN A 181 11.48 -2.92 -16.77
N PRO A 182 12.26 -1.88 -17.08
CA PRO A 182 13.40 -1.53 -16.25
C PRO A 182 12.90 -0.99 -14.91
N VAL A 183 13.22 -1.69 -13.83
CA VAL A 183 12.94 -1.23 -12.46
C VAL A 183 14.26 -0.87 -11.82
N THR A 184 14.43 0.42 -11.54
CA THR A 184 15.66 0.92 -10.92
C THR A 184 15.81 0.35 -9.51
N VAL A 185 17.05 0.25 -9.03
CA VAL A 185 17.35 -0.13 -7.64
C VAL A 185 16.53 0.68 -6.63
N GLY A 186 16.43 2.00 -6.82
CA GLY A 186 15.67 2.88 -5.92
C GLY A 186 14.18 2.53 -5.84
N MET A 187 13.54 2.23 -6.98
CA MET A 187 12.14 1.80 -7.01
C MET A 187 11.97 0.41 -6.38
N THR A 188 12.92 -0.50 -6.60
CA THR A 188 12.93 -1.83 -5.99
C THR A 188 12.95 -1.74 -4.46
N TRP A 189 13.85 -0.94 -3.90
CA TRP A 189 13.93 -0.76 -2.45
C TRP A 189 12.77 0.03 -1.86
N TYR A 190 12.24 1.02 -2.59
CA TYR A 190 11.01 1.69 -2.20
C TYR A 190 9.86 0.69 -2.08
N TYR A 191 9.69 -0.16 -3.08
CA TYR A 191 8.65 -1.19 -3.08
C TYR A 191 8.84 -2.22 -1.95
N LEU A 192 10.06 -2.69 -1.72
CA LEU A 192 10.39 -3.62 -0.64
C LEU A 192 10.14 -3.03 0.75
N MET A 193 10.56 -1.79 0.99
CA MET A 193 10.34 -1.11 2.26
C MET A 193 8.85 -0.93 2.55
N GLN A 194 8.09 -0.50 1.53
CA GLN A 194 6.64 -0.36 1.63
C GLN A 194 5.95 -1.70 1.87
N SER A 195 6.39 -2.75 1.19
CA SER A 195 5.88 -4.11 1.40
C SER A 195 6.15 -4.57 2.83
N ALA A 196 7.34 -4.33 3.36
CA ALA A 196 7.70 -4.68 4.73
C ALA A 196 6.84 -3.92 5.75
N TYR A 197 6.59 -2.63 5.54
CA TYR A 197 5.70 -1.85 6.39
C TYR A 197 4.24 -2.33 6.32
N ASN A 198 3.73 -2.71 5.14
CA ASN A 198 2.37 -3.26 5.01
C ASN A 198 2.19 -4.60 5.75
N VAL A 199 3.21 -5.44 5.75
CA VAL A 199 3.23 -6.68 6.53
C VAL A 199 3.29 -6.34 8.03
N ASP A 200 4.16 -5.43 8.45
CA ASP A 200 4.22 -4.98 9.86
C ASP A 200 2.91 -4.36 10.34
N ALA A 201 2.24 -3.57 9.50
CA ALA A 201 0.96 -2.94 9.82
C ALA A 201 -0.13 -3.99 10.08
N MET A 202 -0.19 -5.05 9.25
CA MET A 202 -1.08 -6.18 9.49
C MET A 202 -0.78 -6.87 10.83
N ILE A 203 0.49 -7.19 11.10
CA ILE A 203 0.90 -7.84 12.36
C ILE A 203 0.52 -6.95 13.55
N SER A 204 0.82 -5.65 13.47
CA SER A 204 0.53 -4.68 14.53
C SER A 204 -0.97 -4.53 14.77
N LEU A 205 -1.80 -4.54 13.72
CA LEU A 205 -3.24 -4.53 13.88
C LEU A 205 -3.72 -5.76 14.67
N MET A 206 -3.18 -6.95 14.36
CA MET A 206 -3.53 -8.17 15.09
C MET A 206 -3.08 -8.10 16.56
N GLU A 207 -1.85 -7.65 16.82
CA GLU A 207 -1.30 -7.51 18.17
C GLU A 207 -2.09 -6.52 19.04
N LEU A 208 -2.60 -5.43 18.45
CA LEU A 208 -3.40 -4.44 19.16
C LEU A 208 -4.85 -4.88 19.41
N SER A 209 -5.32 -5.87 18.65
CA SER A 209 -6.73 -6.29 18.64
C SER A 209 -6.99 -7.53 19.50
N PHE A 210 -5.98 -8.38 19.69
CA PHE A 210 -6.12 -9.64 20.42
C PHE A 210 -5.21 -9.70 21.65
N GLU A 211 -5.78 -10.10 22.79
CA GLU A 211 -5.02 -10.54 23.96
C GLU A 211 -4.96 -12.08 23.98
N TYR A 212 -3.75 -12.61 24.22
CA TYR A 212 -3.51 -14.05 24.32
C TYR A 212 -3.31 -14.43 25.79
N LYS A 213 -4.20 -15.26 26.33
CA LYS A 213 -4.10 -15.78 27.70
C LYS A 213 -3.91 -17.29 27.66
N LEU A 214 -2.80 -17.76 28.22
CA LEU A 214 -2.61 -19.19 28.48
C LEU A 214 -3.47 -19.57 29.69
N GLN A 215 -4.31 -20.57 29.51
CA GLN A 215 -5.22 -21.05 30.56
C GLN A 215 -5.11 -22.56 30.71
N ASN A 216 -5.39 -23.05 31.91
CA ASN A 216 -5.35 -24.50 32.17
C ASN A 216 -6.54 -25.17 31.45
N PRO A 217 -6.31 -26.04 30.46
CA PRO A 217 -7.38 -26.69 29.68
C PRO A 217 -8.30 -27.59 30.52
N PHE A 218 -7.91 -27.93 31.76
CA PHE A 218 -8.66 -28.81 32.68
C PHE A 218 -9.25 -28.08 33.91
N GLY A 219 -9.10 -26.76 34.01
CA GLY A 219 -9.49 -25.99 35.21
C GLY A 219 -10.94 -25.48 35.26
N GLY A 220 -11.75 -25.72 34.22
CA GLY A 220 -13.08 -25.13 34.09
C GLY A 220 -14.16 -25.75 34.99
N LYS A 221 -15.02 -24.90 35.59
CA LYS A 221 -16.17 -25.31 36.43
C LYS A 221 -17.13 -26.32 35.77
N ASN A 222 -17.13 -26.43 34.43
CA ASN A 222 -18.05 -27.26 33.66
C ASN A 222 -17.48 -28.61 33.17
N LYS A 223 -16.33 -29.09 33.66
CA LYS A 223 -15.70 -30.38 33.27
C LYS A 223 -15.46 -30.61 31.75
N LEU A 224 -15.75 -29.65 30.88
CA LEU A 224 -15.41 -29.69 29.47
C LEU A 224 -13.96 -29.24 29.28
N ILE A 225 -13.19 -30.00 28.49
CA ILE A 225 -11.82 -29.66 28.10
C ILE A 225 -11.89 -28.37 27.27
N GLN A 226 -11.18 -27.33 27.72
CA GLN A 226 -11.10 -26.05 27.03
C GLN A 226 -9.80 -25.95 26.23
N SER A 227 -9.76 -25.06 25.23
CA SER A 227 -8.51 -24.71 24.56
C SER A 227 -7.50 -24.16 25.60
N PRO A 228 -6.21 -24.59 25.55
CA PRO A 228 -5.16 -24.05 26.42
C PRO A 228 -4.82 -22.58 26.11
N LEU A 229 -5.29 -22.06 24.97
CA LEU A 229 -5.14 -20.67 24.56
C LEU A 229 -6.52 -20.01 24.48
N SER A 230 -6.73 -18.97 25.28
CA SER A 230 -7.87 -18.05 25.15
C SER A 230 -7.43 -16.83 24.32
N ILE A 231 -8.24 -16.52 23.30
CA ILE A 231 -8.08 -15.32 22.47
C ILE A 231 -9.25 -14.41 22.78
N GLU A 232 -8.96 -13.24 23.35
CA GLU A 232 -9.96 -12.24 23.73
C GLU A 232 -9.72 -10.94 22.98
N TRP A 233 -10.77 -10.13 22.82
CA TRP A 233 -10.65 -8.79 22.26
C TRP A 233 -9.92 -7.87 23.23
N SER A 234 -8.86 -7.24 22.77
CA SER A 234 -8.15 -6.23 23.55
C SER A 234 -9.04 -4.99 23.80
N PRO A 235 -8.99 -4.36 24.99
CA PRO A 235 -9.66 -3.09 25.25
C PRO A 235 -9.17 -1.95 24.34
N THR A 236 -7.95 -2.07 23.80
CA THR A 236 -7.34 -1.12 22.86
C THR A 236 -7.78 -1.32 21.41
N CYS A 237 -8.57 -2.36 21.13
CA CYS A 237 -9.08 -2.65 19.80
C CYS A 237 -9.83 -1.43 19.21
N ARG A 238 -9.52 -1.11 17.96
CA ARG A 238 -10.08 0.05 17.25
C ARG A 238 -11.50 -0.24 16.76
N GLY A 239 -12.35 0.79 16.74
CA GLY A 239 -13.75 0.65 16.31
C GLY A 239 -13.89 0.19 14.85
N ASP A 240 -12.94 0.55 13.99
CA ASP A 240 -12.85 0.21 12.58
C ASP A 240 -12.02 -1.06 12.27
N PHE A 241 -11.80 -1.94 13.27
CA PHE A 241 -10.95 -3.14 13.11
C PHE A 241 -11.31 -3.97 11.87
N ARG A 242 -12.60 -4.25 11.64
CA ARG A 242 -13.05 -5.09 10.52
C ARG A 242 -12.68 -4.49 9.18
N GLU A 243 -12.91 -3.18 9.02
CA GLU A 243 -12.61 -2.43 7.81
C GLU A 243 -11.09 -2.37 7.58
N MET A 244 -10.31 -2.10 8.63
CA MET A 244 -8.84 -2.10 8.57
C MET A 244 -8.25 -3.49 8.29
N PHE A 245 -8.86 -4.55 8.82
CA PHE A 245 -8.41 -5.92 8.58
C PHE A 245 -8.63 -6.33 7.11
N ILE A 246 -9.83 -6.06 6.57
CA ILE A 246 -10.13 -6.29 5.15
C ILE A 246 -9.18 -5.48 4.28
N HIS A 247 -8.94 -4.22 4.62
CA HIS A 247 -7.98 -3.37 3.93
C HIS A 247 -6.58 -3.98 3.89
N HIS A 248 -6.05 -4.46 5.01
CA HIS A 248 -4.72 -5.06 5.02
C HIS A 248 -4.65 -6.38 4.24
N ILE A 249 -5.72 -7.17 4.20
CA ILE A 249 -5.79 -8.36 3.33
C ILE A 249 -5.72 -7.93 1.86
N VAL A 250 -6.56 -6.97 1.47
CA VAL A 250 -6.65 -6.50 0.08
C VAL A 250 -5.34 -5.84 -0.37
N THR A 251 -4.75 -4.97 0.45
CA THR A 251 -3.49 -4.28 0.13
C THR A 251 -2.31 -5.24 0.07
N ASN A 252 -2.12 -6.14 1.04
CA ASN A 252 -1.04 -7.13 0.96
C ASN A 252 -1.21 -8.05 -0.26
N SER A 253 -2.45 -8.43 -0.60
CA SER A 253 -2.74 -9.23 -1.79
C SER A 253 -2.40 -8.47 -3.08
N LEU A 254 -2.77 -7.18 -3.17
CA LEU A 254 -2.39 -6.30 -4.29
C LEU A 254 -0.88 -6.18 -4.43
N VAL A 255 -0.16 -6.01 -3.32
CA VAL A 255 1.30 -5.82 -3.30
C VAL A 255 2.04 -7.08 -3.75
N ILE A 256 1.67 -8.24 -3.21
CA ILE A 256 2.25 -9.53 -3.61
C ILE A 256 1.91 -9.81 -5.08
N GLY A 257 0.63 -9.69 -5.44
CA GLY A 257 0.15 -9.94 -6.79
C GLY A 257 0.84 -9.05 -7.81
N SER A 258 0.90 -7.74 -7.58
CA SER A 258 1.49 -6.78 -8.53
C SER A 258 2.99 -7.00 -8.72
N SER A 259 3.70 -7.44 -7.68
CA SER A 259 5.10 -7.85 -7.83
C SER A 259 5.25 -9.13 -8.66
N HIS A 260 4.36 -10.10 -8.47
CA HIS A 260 4.39 -11.38 -9.19
C HIS A 260 4.18 -11.21 -10.69
N VAL A 261 3.25 -10.33 -11.08
CA VAL A 261 2.97 -10.00 -12.49
C VAL A 261 3.81 -8.83 -13.00
N ARG A 262 4.73 -8.27 -12.22
CA ARG A 262 5.66 -7.19 -12.62
C ARG A 262 5.01 -5.85 -12.97
N ILE A 263 3.93 -5.50 -12.30
CA ILE A 263 3.32 -4.16 -12.37
C ILE A 263 3.69 -3.34 -11.13
N THR A 264 4.94 -3.47 -10.68
CA THR A 264 5.46 -2.83 -9.46
C THR A 264 5.51 -1.30 -9.56
N VAL A 265 5.64 -0.73 -10.76
CA VAL A 265 5.64 0.73 -10.96
C VAL A 265 4.24 1.31 -10.68
N PRO A 266 3.15 0.83 -11.32
CA PRO A 266 1.79 1.18 -10.89
C PRO A 266 1.53 0.90 -9.41
N GLY A 267 1.98 -0.26 -8.89
CA GLY A 267 1.84 -0.59 -7.46
C GLY A 267 2.55 0.41 -6.53
N SER A 268 3.73 0.90 -6.92
CA SER A 268 4.47 1.92 -6.18
C SER A 268 3.78 3.28 -6.20
N MET A 269 3.09 3.62 -7.30
CA MET A 269 2.26 4.83 -7.35
C MET A 269 1.07 4.72 -6.39
N VAL A 270 0.47 3.53 -6.27
CA VAL A 270 -0.57 3.28 -5.26
C VAL A 270 -0.01 3.57 -3.87
N PHE A 271 1.17 3.06 -3.50
CA PHE A 271 1.80 3.42 -2.22
C PHE A 271 1.96 4.93 -2.03
N LEU A 272 2.55 5.63 -3.01
CA LEU A 272 2.81 7.06 -2.90
C LEU A 272 1.53 7.88 -2.65
N VAL A 273 0.47 7.63 -3.43
CA VAL A 273 -0.80 8.33 -3.22
C VAL A 273 -1.45 7.95 -1.88
N HIS A 274 -1.06 6.81 -1.31
CA HIS A 274 -1.52 6.42 0.02
C HIS A 274 -0.80 7.17 1.14
N ASP A 275 0.53 7.20 1.14
CA ASP A 275 1.28 7.76 2.26
C ASP A 275 1.13 9.29 2.38
N ILE A 276 1.03 10.00 1.25
CA ILE A 276 0.90 11.47 1.25
C ILE A 276 -0.34 11.91 2.04
N SER A 277 -1.45 11.18 1.92
CA SER A 277 -2.68 11.51 2.64
C SER A 277 -2.62 11.15 4.12
N ASP A 278 -1.74 10.24 4.52
CA ASP A 278 -1.68 9.71 5.88
C ASP A 278 -0.87 10.63 6.82
N VAL A 279 0.06 11.42 6.27
CA VAL A 279 0.78 12.47 7.01
C VAL A 279 -0.17 13.45 7.73
N PRO A 280 -1.13 14.13 7.05
CA PRO A 280 -2.06 15.01 7.73
C PRO A 280 -3.06 14.27 8.63
N VAL A 281 -3.37 12.99 8.37
CA VAL A 281 -4.18 12.15 9.29
C VAL A 281 -3.46 12.01 10.62
N ASP A 282 -2.22 11.52 10.63
CA ASP A 282 -1.47 11.29 11.86
C ASP A 282 -1.20 12.62 12.61
N LEU A 283 -0.86 13.69 11.88
CA LEU A 283 -0.64 15.00 12.47
C LEU A 283 -1.92 15.56 13.14
N SER A 284 -3.09 15.36 12.53
CA SER A 284 -4.37 15.79 13.11
C SER A 284 -4.67 15.09 14.44
N LYS A 285 -4.35 13.80 14.55
CA LYS A 285 -4.54 13.01 15.77
C LYS A 285 -3.58 13.46 16.88
N LEU A 286 -2.32 13.75 16.55
CA LEU A 286 -1.34 14.31 17.49
C LEU A 286 -1.71 15.72 17.95
N ALA A 287 -2.15 16.59 17.04
CA ALA A 287 -2.61 17.94 17.39
C ALA A 287 -3.84 17.91 18.31
N ASN A 288 -4.77 16.97 18.05
CA ASN A 288 -5.94 16.78 18.90
C ASN A 288 -5.55 16.33 20.32
N PHE A 289 -4.59 15.40 20.44
CA PHE A 289 -4.03 15.01 21.74
C PHE A 289 -3.47 16.23 22.49
N MET A 290 -2.75 17.12 21.79
CA MET A 290 -2.21 18.35 22.38
C MET A 290 -3.24 19.46 22.66
N LYS A 291 -4.53 19.22 22.39
CA LYS A 291 -5.60 20.24 22.43
C LYS A 291 -5.35 21.45 21.51
N TRP A 292 -4.53 21.30 20.47
CA TRP A 292 -4.21 22.35 19.50
C TRP A 292 -5.31 22.48 18.45
N LYS A 293 -6.45 23.07 18.86
CA LYS A 293 -7.69 23.12 18.05
C LYS A 293 -7.48 23.66 16.63
N THR A 294 -6.77 24.77 16.48
CA THR A 294 -6.51 25.37 15.16
C THR A 294 -5.70 24.41 14.28
N THR A 295 -4.62 23.86 14.82
CA THR A 295 -3.79 22.88 14.10
C THR A 295 -4.58 21.63 13.73
N THR A 296 -5.41 21.09 14.64
CA THR A 296 -6.29 19.95 14.35
C THR A 296 -7.23 20.24 13.19
N ILE A 297 -7.86 21.42 13.17
CA ILE A 297 -8.79 21.82 12.10
C ILE A 297 -8.03 22.00 10.77
N CYS A 298 -6.90 22.71 10.76
CA CYS A 298 -6.08 22.87 9.56
C CYS A 298 -5.63 21.51 9.00
N CYS A 299 -5.10 20.62 9.85
CA CYS A 299 -4.68 19.29 9.42
C CYS A 299 -5.85 18.44 8.92
N PHE A 300 -7.02 18.55 9.55
CA PHE A 300 -8.23 17.86 9.10
C PHE A 300 -8.67 18.34 7.71
N LEU A 301 -8.67 19.64 7.46
CA LEU A 301 -9.00 20.20 6.14
C LEU A 301 -7.99 19.78 5.08
N THR A 302 -6.69 19.83 5.39
CA THR A 302 -5.62 19.33 4.50
C THR A 302 -5.77 17.83 4.24
N MET A 303 -6.12 17.04 5.24
CA MET A 303 -6.38 15.62 5.12
C MET A 303 -7.56 15.33 4.18
N VAL A 304 -8.68 16.05 4.32
CA VAL A 304 -9.83 15.91 3.41
C VAL A 304 -9.45 16.25 1.97
N LEU A 305 -8.74 17.37 1.75
CA LEU A 305 -8.30 17.79 0.41
C LEU A 305 -7.33 16.78 -0.22
N THR A 306 -6.31 16.37 0.53
CA THR A 306 -5.33 15.38 0.06
C THR A 306 -6.00 14.03 -0.22
N TRP A 307 -6.95 13.58 0.60
CA TRP A 307 -7.71 12.34 0.35
C TRP A 307 -8.55 12.40 -0.94
N ILE A 308 -9.22 13.53 -1.20
CA ILE A 308 -9.97 13.73 -2.45
C ILE A 308 -9.02 13.60 -3.65
N VAL A 309 -7.91 14.34 -3.63
CA VAL A 309 -6.96 14.33 -4.75
C VAL A 309 -6.34 12.94 -4.95
N THR A 310 -5.81 12.35 -3.89
CA THR A 310 -5.01 11.12 -3.99
C THR A 310 -5.86 9.86 -4.13
N ARG A 311 -6.90 9.69 -3.30
CA ARG A 311 -7.71 8.46 -3.23
C ARG A 311 -8.98 8.52 -4.07
N MET A 312 -9.64 9.68 -4.17
CA MET A 312 -10.90 9.81 -4.91
C MET A 312 -10.68 10.19 -6.38
N ILE A 313 -9.55 10.83 -6.71
CA ILE A 313 -9.26 11.27 -8.08
C ILE A 313 -8.13 10.44 -8.72
N ILE A 314 -6.90 10.55 -8.21
CA ILE A 314 -5.73 9.94 -8.85
C ILE A 314 -5.84 8.41 -8.87
N LEU A 315 -6.18 7.77 -7.75
CA LEU A 315 -6.29 6.31 -7.67
C LEU A 315 -7.29 5.71 -8.70
N PRO A 316 -8.57 6.11 -8.76
CA PRO A 316 -9.52 5.54 -9.72
C PRO A 316 -9.34 6.05 -11.16
N PHE A 317 -9.10 7.34 -11.38
CA PHE A 317 -9.16 7.93 -12.72
C PHE A 317 -7.82 8.02 -13.44
N VAL A 318 -6.70 7.86 -12.73
CA VAL A 318 -5.35 7.83 -13.33
C VAL A 318 -4.78 6.42 -13.23
N ILE A 319 -4.55 5.90 -12.03
CA ILE A 319 -3.86 4.63 -11.83
C ILE A 319 -4.75 3.45 -12.26
N TYR A 320 -5.95 3.33 -11.70
CA TYR A 320 -6.83 2.20 -11.99
C TYR A 320 -7.34 2.22 -13.43
N LYS A 321 -7.68 3.41 -13.96
CA LYS A 321 -7.97 3.59 -15.39
C LYS A 321 -6.83 3.05 -16.26
N SER A 322 -5.57 3.33 -15.93
CA SER A 322 -4.43 2.82 -16.69
C SER A 322 -4.33 1.29 -16.62
N VAL A 323 -4.54 0.71 -15.44
CA VAL A 323 -4.60 -0.76 -15.28
C VAL A 323 -5.74 -1.38 -16.10
N ILE A 324 -6.90 -0.73 -16.22
CA ILE A 324 -8.03 -1.25 -16.99
C ILE A 324 -7.84 -1.10 -18.50
N PHE A 325 -7.40 0.07 -18.95
CA PHE A 325 -7.46 0.46 -20.36
C PHE A 325 -6.12 0.42 -21.08
N ASP A 326 -5.02 0.69 -20.39
CA ASP A 326 -3.69 0.73 -21.01
C ASP A 326 -3.00 -0.65 -20.91
N SER A 327 -3.25 -1.42 -19.84
CA SER A 327 -2.66 -2.77 -19.67
C SER A 327 -3.12 -3.85 -20.68
N PRO A 328 -4.39 -3.92 -21.14
CA PRO A 328 -4.83 -4.92 -22.11
C PRO A 328 -4.14 -4.77 -23.47
N MET A 329 -3.78 -3.53 -23.84
CA MET A 329 -3.06 -3.23 -25.08
C MET A 329 -1.76 -4.05 -25.20
N ILE A 330 -1.15 -4.44 -24.09
CA ILE A 330 0.09 -5.22 -24.08
C ILE A 330 -0.13 -6.70 -24.43
N ALA A 331 -1.25 -7.27 -24.00
CA ALA A 331 -1.65 -8.61 -24.39
C ALA A 331 -2.02 -8.67 -25.87
N ASP A 332 -2.70 -7.63 -26.35
CA ASP A 332 -3.06 -7.44 -27.76
C ASP A 332 -1.84 -7.29 -28.68
N LEU A 333 -0.72 -6.76 -28.16
CA LEU A 333 0.55 -6.63 -28.88
C LEU A 333 1.45 -7.88 -28.79
N ASN A 334 0.93 -9.02 -28.29
CA ASN A 334 1.65 -10.30 -28.16
C ASN A 334 2.92 -10.29 -27.28
N TYR A 335 3.07 -9.34 -26.35
CA TYR A 335 4.20 -9.33 -25.41
C TYR A 335 4.06 -10.33 -24.27
N VAL A 336 2.82 -10.66 -23.90
CA VAL A 336 2.49 -11.61 -22.84
C VAL A 336 1.40 -12.53 -23.36
N ASP A 337 1.47 -13.81 -23.00
CA ASP A 337 0.40 -14.77 -23.29
C ASP A 337 -0.97 -14.23 -22.80
N PRO A 338 -1.96 -14.08 -23.70
CA PRO A 338 -3.26 -13.53 -23.34
C PRO A 338 -3.94 -14.29 -22.19
N ARG A 339 -3.69 -15.60 -22.02
CA ARG A 339 -4.28 -16.37 -20.90
C ARG A 339 -3.73 -15.88 -19.56
N THR A 340 -2.43 -15.59 -19.50
CA THR A 340 -1.81 -15.01 -18.30
C THR A 340 -2.49 -13.69 -17.93
N TYR A 341 -2.72 -12.81 -18.91
CA TYR A 341 -3.46 -11.56 -18.73
C TYR A 341 -4.88 -11.81 -18.18
N TYR A 342 -5.68 -12.66 -18.84
CA TYR A 342 -7.05 -12.95 -18.41
C TYR A 342 -7.13 -13.68 -17.06
N MET A 343 -6.07 -14.34 -16.61
CA MET A 343 -6.02 -14.98 -15.28
C MET A 343 -5.81 -13.96 -14.16
N TYR A 344 -4.85 -13.05 -14.28
CA TYR A 344 -4.57 -12.10 -13.19
C TYR A 344 -5.50 -10.88 -13.21
N CYS A 345 -6.00 -10.48 -14.38
CA CYS A 345 -6.79 -9.26 -14.54
C CYS A 345 -8.05 -9.21 -13.64
N PRO A 346 -8.90 -10.26 -13.55
CA PRO A 346 -10.05 -10.26 -12.64
C PRO A 346 -9.67 -10.12 -11.17
N PHE A 347 -8.55 -10.72 -10.75
CA PHE A 347 -8.04 -10.60 -9.38
C PHE A 347 -7.71 -9.14 -9.03
N PHE A 348 -6.97 -8.43 -9.90
CA PHE A 348 -6.65 -7.02 -9.65
C PHE A 348 -7.87 -6.12 -9.69
N HIS A 349 -8.83 -6.37 -10.59
CA HIS A 349 -10.09 -5.61 -10.62
C HIS A 349 -10.86 -5.77 -9.30
N LEU A 350 -11.00 -7.01 -8.82
CA LEU A 350 -11.69 -7.28 -7.56
C LEU A 350 -11.01 -6.56 -6.39
N MET A 351 -9.68 -6.64 -6.29
CA MET A 351 -8.93 -6.01 -5.21
C MET A 351 -8.95 -4.48 -5.30
N MET A 352 -8.80 -3.90 -6.50
CA MET A 352 -8.84 -2.45 -6.72
C MET A 352 -10.24 -1.87 -6.44
N ILE A 353 -11.30 -2.55 -6.86
CA ILE A 353 -12.67 -2.13 -6.51
C ILE A 353 -12.86 -2.20 -4.99
N SER A 354 -12.41 -3.28 -4.35
CA SER A 354 -12.50 -3.43 -2.89
C SER A 354 -11.82 -2.30 -2.14
N ILE A 355 -10.60 -1.91 -2.55
CA ILE A 355 -9.87 -0.82 -1.89
C ILE A 355 -10.55 0.53 -2.15
N ILE A 356 -11.02 0.80 -3.36
CA ILE A 356 -11.74 2.02 -3.71
C ILE A 356 -13.04 2.14 -2.91
N SER A 357 -13.81 1.06 -2.76
CA SER A 357 -15.03 1.05 -1.94
C SER A 357 -14.76 1.39 -0.48
N LEU A 358 -13.68 0.85 0.09
CA LEU A 358 -13.27 1.21 1.45
C LEU A 358 -12.89 2.70 1.55
N HIS A 359 -12.21 3.26 0.53
CA HIS A 359 -11.89 4.69 0.52
C HIS A 359 -13.13 5.59 0.49
N PHE A 360 -14.18 5.21 -0.24
CA PHE A 360 -15.46 5.93 -0.20
C PHE A 360 -16.12 5.84 1.19
N TYR A 361 -16.03 4.67 1.84
CA TYR A 361 -16.53 4.50 3.21
C TYR A 361 -15.84 5.44 4.21
N TRP A 362 -14.51 5.50 4.23
CA TRP A 362 -13.80 6.43 5.12
C TRP A 362 -14.01 7.89 4.73
N PHE A 363 -14.12 8.21 3.45
CA PHE A 363 -14.46 9.56 3.02
C PHE A 363 -15.83 10.00 3.56
N HIS A 364 -16.83 9.11 3.54
CA HIS A 364 -18.12 9.37 4.18
C HIS A 364 -17.97 9.67 5.68
N LEU A 365 -17.09 8.95 6.39
CA LEU A 365 -16.79 9.25 7.80
C LEU A 365 -16.17 10.64 7.97
N PHE A 366 -15.26 11.06 7.10
CA PHE A 366 -14.69 12.42 7.17
C PHE A 366 -15.75 13.49 6.97
N ILE A 367 -16.65 13.32 6.01
CA ILE A 367 -17.77 14.26 5.82
C ILE A 367 -18.65 14.31 7.08
N LYS A 368 -18.93 13.17 7.70
CA LYS A 368 -19.69 13.10 8.96
C LYS A 368 -18.97 13.84 10.10
N ILE A 369 -17.65 13.67 10.26
CA ILE A 369 -16.84 14.40 11.25
C ILE A 369 -16.89 15.91 10.97
N GLY A 370 -16.72 16.31 9.71
CA GLY A 370 -16.80 17.72 9.31
C GLY A 370 -18.16 18.34 9.60
N TYR A 371 -19.24 17.61 9.34
CA TYR A 371 -20.61 18.03 9.67
C TYR A 371 -20.80 18.22 11.17
N ASP A 372 -20.39 17.25 12.00
CA ASP A 372 -20.52 17.36 13.46
C ASP A 372 -19.66 18.50 14.03
N LEU A 373 -18.48 18.72 13.47
CA LEU A 373 -17.62 19.84 13.86
C LEU A 373 -18.27 21.19 13.52
N ALA A 374 -18.83 21.33 12.31
CA ALA A 374 -19.43 22.57 11.84
C ALA A 374 -20.75 22.92 12.55
N PHE A 375 -21.64 21.93 12.72
CA PHE A 375 -23.00 22.16 13.20
C PHE A 375 -23.20 21.84 14.68
N LYS A 376 -22.47 20.86 15.23
CA LYS A 376 -22.61 20.44 16.64
C LYS A 376 -21.46 20.92 17.54
N LYS A 377 -20.44 21.57 16.96
CA LYS A 377 -19.22 22.03 17.65
C LYS A 377 -18.54 20.92 18.46
N LYS A 378 -18.70 19.67 18.04
CA LYS A 378 -18.18 18.48 18.72
C LYS A 378 -17.23 17.74 17.78
N LEU A 379 -16.01 17.48 18.25
CA LEU A 379 -15.04 16.68 17.52
C LEU A 379 -15.17 15.22 17.95
N VAL A 380 -15.55 14.33 17.04
CA VAL A 380 -15.72 12.89 17.28
C VAL A 380 -14.84 12.12 16.30
N ASP A 381 -13.99 11.22 16.80
CA ASP A 381 -13.21 10.30 15.95
C ASP A 381 -13.96 8.96 15.80
N TYR A 382 -14.72 8.84 14.71
CA TYR A 382 -15.49 7.63 14.39
C TYR A 382 -14.63 6.41 14.01
N SER A 383 -13.34 6.60 13.69
CA SER A 383 -12.42 5.50 13.39
C SER A 383 -12.02 4.75 14.67
N GLU A 384 -11.80 5.47 15.76
CA GLU A 384 -11.46 4.91 17.07
C GLU A 384 -12.71 4.44 17.82
N HIS A 385 -13.81 5.19 17.70
CA HIS A 385 -15.05 4.95 18.44
C HIS A 385 -16.27 5.09 17.54
N LYS A 386 -16.74 3.98 16.96
CA LYS A 386 -17.91 3.95 16.05
C LYS A 386 -19.17 4.61 16.65
N ASP A 387 -19.37 4.45 17.96
CA ASP A 387 -20.49 5.02 18.73
C ASP A 387 -20.18 6.38 19.40
N GLY A 388 -18.98 6.93 19.24
CA GLY A 388 -18.48 8.11 19.96
C GLY A 388 -17.90 7.80 21.35
N GLU A 389 -17.07 8.70 21.89
CA GLU A 389 -16.36 8.51 23.18
C GLU A 389 -17.30 8.37 24.39
N GLU A 390 -18.48 9.01 24.36
CA GLU A 390 -19.39 9.13 25.51
C GLU A 390 -20.08 7.81 25.90
N LYS A 391 -20.35 6.89 24.95
CA LYS A 391 -20.99 5.61 25.29
C LYS A 391 -20.05 4.64 26.04
N LYS A 392 -18.73 4.80 25.96
CA LYS A 392 -17.77 4.00 26.75
C LYS A 392 -17.80 4.40 28.24
N VAL A 393 -18.07 5.66 28.56
CA VAL A 393 -18.18 6.16 29.95
C VAL A 393 -19.43 5.60 30.62
N ALA A 394 -20.58 5.68 29.93
CA ALA A 394 -21.86 5.13 30.43
C ALA A 394 -21.88 3.59 30.59
N LYS A 395 -20.93 2.88 29.95
CA LYS A 395 -20.77 1.42 30.06
C LYS A 395 -19.72 0.98 31.08
N LYS A 396 -18.92 1.92 31.62
CA LYS A 396 -18.02 1.69 32.76
C LYS A 396 -18.69 2.00 34.10
N GLU A 397 -19.78 2.79 34.09
CA GLU A 397 -20.54 3.20 35.28
C GLU A 397 -21.74 2.29 35.60
N ASN A 398 -22.04 1.31 34.73
CA ASN A 398 -23.00 0.23 34.95
C ASN A 398 -22.26 -1.10 34.91
#